data_AF-A0A1Y2K3I9-F1
#
_entry.id   AF-A0A1Y2K3I9-F1
#
_cell.length_a   1.000
_cell.length_b   1.000
_cell.length_c   1.000
_cell.angle_alpha   90.00
_cell.angle_beta   90.00
_cell.angle_gamma   90.00
#
_symmetry.space_group_name_H-M   'P 1'
#
loop_
_entity.id
_entity.type
_entity.pdbx_description
1 polymer ?
#
loop_
_entity_poly.entity_id
_entity_poly.type
_entity_poly.pdbx_seq_one_letter_code
_entity_poly.pdbx_strand_id
1 'polypeptide(L)' 'MKASANLYGLIETAKANGLEPFTYLRHLFEKIPAAQTVADFEALLPWSLNPDMTPKAKPTL' A
#
# COMPACT_ATOMS: atom_id res chain seq x y z
N MET A 1 -16.58 -15.64 -5.16
CA MET A 1 -15.72 -14.76 -5.99
C MET A 1 -15.55 -13.42 -5.26
N LYS A 2 -14.62 -13.30 -4.31
CA LYS A 2 -14.38 -12.03 -3.57
C LYS A 2 -12.89 -11.77 -3.40
N ALA A 3 -12.13 -12.81 -3.07
CA ALA A 3 -10.67 -12.73 -2.96
C ALA A 3 -9.98 -12.24 -4.25
N SER A 4 -10.39 -12.76 -5.41
CA SER A 4 -9.83 -12.35 -6.71
C SER A 4 -10.19 -10.90 -7.09
N ALA A 5 -11.42 -10.47 -6.81
CA ALA A 5 -11.86 -9.10 -7.07
C ALA A 5 -11.13 -8.08 -6.18
N ASN A 6 -10.93 -8.42 -4.91
CA ASN A 6 -10.19 -7.57 -3.97
C ASN A 6 -8.71 -7.47 -4.37
N LEU A 7 -8.07 -8.57 -4.75
CA LEU A 7 -6.69 -8.57 -5.22
C LEU A 7 -6.53 -7.73 -6.49
N TYR A 8 -7.45 -7.86 -7.44
CA TYR A 8 -7.46 -7.03 -8.65
C TYR A 8 -7.54 -5.54 -8.31
N GLY A 9 -8.43 -5.15 -7.38
CA GLY A 9 -8.53 -3.77 -6.92
C GLY A 9 -7.22 -3.23 -6.33
N LEU A 10 -6.52 -4.02 -5.52
CA LEU A 10 -5.22 -3.62 -4.95
C LEU A 10 -4.14 -3.47 -6.04
N ILE A 11 -4.12 -4.35 -7.03
CA ILE A 11 -3.19 -4.28 -8.16
C ILE A 11 -3.41 -2.99 -8.96
N GLU A 12 -4.65 -2.68 -9.31
CA GLU A 12 -4.96 -1.47 -10.06
C GLU A 12 -4.69 -0.20 -9.23
N THR A 13 -4.94 -0.24 -7.93
CA THR A 13 -4.60 0.88 -7.02
C THR A 13 -3.09 1.11 -6.95
N ALA A 14 -2.28 0.04 -6.90
CA ALA A 14 -0.83 0.14 -6.92
C ALA A 14 -0.33 0.80 -8.22
N LYS A 15 -0.82 0.33 -9.37
CA LYS A 15 -0.49 0.91 -10.69
C LYS A 15 -0.88 2.38 -10.78
N ALA A 16 -2.08 2.74 -10.31
CA ALA A 16 -2.56 4.12 -10.32
C ALA A 16 -1.69 5.07 -9.49
N ASN A 17 -0.98 4.56 -8.48
CA ASN A 17 -0.04 5.31 -7.66
C ASN A 17 1.42 5.20 -8.15
N GLY A 18 1.67 4.57 -9.30
CA GLY A 18 3.01 4.39 -9.86
C GLY A 18 3.86 3.34 -9.13
N LEU A 19 3.23 2.49 -8.32
CA LEU A 19 3.91 1.40 -7.61
C LEU A 19 3.91 0.13 -8.46
N GLU A 20 5.00 -0.63 -8.36
CA GLU A 20 5.05 -1.98 -8.91
C GLU A 20 4.12 -2.90 -8.07
N PRO A 21 3.10 -3.53 -8.67
CA PRO A 21 2.05 -4.21 -7.91
C PRO A 21 2.54 -5.36 -7.02
N PHE A 22 3.47 -6.18 -7.49
CA PHE A 22 3.97 -7.31 -6.72
C PHE A 22 4.71 -6.83 -5.47
N THR A 23 5.57 -5.83 -5.62
CA THR A 23 6.33 -5.22 -4.53
C THR A 23 5.41 -4.56 -3.52
N TYR A 24 4.38 -3.84 -3.97
CA TYR A 24 3.37 -3.24 -3.11
C TYR A 24 2.62 -4.30 -2.30
N LEU A 25 2.11 -5.35 -2.95
CA LEU A 25 1.38 -6.43 -2.28
C LEU A 25 2.26 -7.19 -1.29
N ARG A 26 3.51 -7.48 -1.65
CA ARG A 26 4.49 -8.11 -0.75
C ARG A 26 4.68 -7.26 0.51
N HIS A 27 4.94 -5.96 0.34
CA HIS A 27 5.11 -5.04 1.46
C HIS A 27 3.86 -4.97 2.34
N LEU A 28 2.68 -4.87 1.71
CA LEU A 28 1.39 -4.82 2.40
C LEU A 28 1.19 -6.06 3.28
N PHE A 29 1.37 -7.26 2.73
CA PHE A 29 1.18 -8.50 3.50
C PHE A 29 2.26 -8.75 4.55
N GLU A 30 3.48 -8.28 4.34
CA GLU A 30 4.56 -8.35 5.34
C GLU A 30 4.29 -7.43 6.55
N LYS A 31 3.65 -6.28 6.33
CA LYS A 31 3.47 -5.24 7.36
C LYS A 31 2.09 -5.24 8.02
N ILE A 32 1.06 -5.75 7.36
CA ILE A 32 -0.30 -5.87 7.93
C ILE A 32 -0.31 -6.52 9.32
N PRO A 33 0.40 -7.64 9.58
CA PRO A 33 0.37 -8.29 10.90
C PRO A 33 0.95 -7.41 12.03
N ALA A 34 1.80 -6.44 11.69
CA ALA A 34 2.45 -5.55 12.65
C ALA A 34 1.69 -4.22 12.84
N ALA A 35 0.72 -3.90 11.97
CA ALA A 35 -0.07 -2.68 12.05
C ALA A 35 -1.12 -2.77 13.19
N GLN A 36 -1.08 -1.84 14.14
CA GLN A 36 -1.98 -1.84 15.30
C GLN A 36 -2.88 -0.61 15.34
N THR A 37 -2.45 0.50 14.73
CA THR A 37 -3.15 1.78 14.73
C THR A 37 -3.64 2.14 13.34
N VAL A 38 -4.63 3.03 13.26
CA VAL A 38 -5.12 3.57 11.98
C VAL A 38 -3.97 4.21 11.19
N ALA A 39 -3.07 4.92 11.88
CA ALA A 39 -1.90 5.53 11.26
C ALA A 39 -0.95 4.50 10.63
N ASP A 40 -0.79 3.32 11.25
CA ASP A 40 0.01 2.22 10.68
C ASP A 40 -0.61 1.73 9.37
N PHE A 41 -1.94 1.55 9.34
CA PHE A 41 -2.64 1.15 8.12
C PHE A 41 -2.59 2.24 7.04
N GLU A 42 -2.75 3.51 7.40
CA GLU A 42 -2.61 4.64 6.47
C GLU A 42 -1.23 4.69 5.83
N ALA A 43 -0.17 4.36 6.58
CA ALA A 43 1.19 4.30 6.05
C ALA A 43 1.40 3.17 5.02
N LEU A 44 0.56 2.13 5.04
CA LEU A 44 0.60 1.02 4.07
C LEU A 44 -0.23 1.28 2.80
N LEU A 45 -0.97 2.40 2.74
CA LEU A 45 -1.75 2.75 1.57
C LEU A 45 -0.85 3.22 0.43
N PRO A 46 -1.21 2.92 -0.83
CA PRO A 46 -0.29 3.10 -1.96
C PRO A 46 0.00 4.58 -2.25
N TRP A 47 -0.87 5.50 -1.84
CA TRP A 47 -0.60 6.94 -1.94
C TRP A 47 0.38 7.44 -0.90
N SER A 48 0.55 6.74 0.22
CA SER A 48 1.51 7.07 1.29
C SER A 48 2.93 6.62 0.96
N LEU A 49 3.11 5.82 -0.10
CA LEU A 49 4.37 5.24 -0.52
C LEU A 49 4.83 5.84 -1.86
N ASN A 50 6.13 5.98 -2.02
CA ASN A 50 6.78 6.31 -3.29
C ASN A 50 7.15 5.05 -4.09
N PRO A 51 7.51 5.17 -5.38
CA PRO A 51 7.96 4.04 -6.20
C PRO A 51 9.18 3.29 -5.66
N ASP A 52 9.98 3.93 -4.80
CA ASP A 52 11.10 3.32 -4.06
C ASP A 52 10.65 2.64 -2.74
N MET A 53 9.34 2.57 -2.48
CA MET A 53 8.69 2.05 -1.28
C MET A 53 9.12 2.75 0.00
N THR A 54 9.52 4.02 -0.09
CA THR A 54 9.69 4.89 1.07
C THR A 54 8.39 5.64 1.38
N PRO A 55 8.12 5.96 2.66
CA PRO A 55 7.01 6.84 3.00
C PRO A 55 7.19 8.19 2.31
N LYS A 56 6.14 8.68 1.66
CA LYS A 56 6.09 10.07 1.22
C LYS A 56 6.27 10.95 2.45
N ALA A 57 7.17 11.92 2.35
CA ALA A 57 7.33 12.93 3.39
C ALA A 57 5.94 13.47 3.74
N LYS A 58 5.57 13.38 5.02
CA LYS A 58 4.30 13.91 5.49
C LYS A 58 4.27 15.39 5.11
N PRO A 59 3.23 15.90 4.44
CA PRO A 59 3.13 17.32 4.17
C PRO A 59 3.10 18.04 5.51
N THR A 60 4.21 18.71 5.85
CA THR A 60 4.28 19.61 6.99
C THR A 60 3.44 20.82 6.61
N LEU A 61 2.23 20.91 7.17
CA LEU A 61 1.54 22.19 7.32
C LEU A 61 2.13 22.92 8.52
#